data_AF-A0A9P8PBV4-F1
#
_entry.id   AF-A0A9P8PBV4-F1
#
_cell.length_a   1.000
_cell.length_b   1.000
_cell.length_c   1.000
_cell.angle_alpha   90.00
_cell.angle_beta   90.00
_cell.angle_gamma   90.00
#
_symmetry.space_group_name_H-M   'P 1'
#
loop_
_entity.id
_entity.type
_entity.pdbx_description
1 polymer ?
#
loop_
_entity_poly.entity_id
_entity_poly.type
_entity_poly.pdbx_seq_one_letter_code
_entity_poly.pdbx_strand_id
1 'polypeptide(L)'
;MPPKSSNRDAPSASESEANTKSSSRASTKARNAAAQQAQAELLARHIHSNGPNERVVSDPMDFDSFPNEVLRKYRDHYRLPVKSSLTVDGFLLESEIGKKSSSYKNKNRIRKDELANAVKKHFNSQTVKESEVLTHFLYKVNNQDKAFKLSFK
;
A
#
# COMPACT_ATOMS: atom_id res chain seq x y z
N MET A 1 4.08 4.47 68.25
CA MET A 1 5.00 4.78 67.14
C MET A 1 4.43 5.96 66.34
N PRO A 2 5.13 7.09 66.21
CA PRO A 2 4.97 8.09 65.14
C PRO A 2 6.24 8.12 64.24
N PRO A 3 6.42 9.01 63.23
CA PRO A 3 5.52 9.55 62.19
C PRO A 3 6.16 9.50 60.76
N LYS A 4 5.46 9.94 59.69
CA LYS A 4 5.91 10.93 58.66
C LYS A 4 5.17 10.83 57.29
N SER A 5 4.96 12.02 56.75
CA SER A 5 4.31 12.51 55.53
C SER A 5 4.53 11.80 54.18
N SER A 6 3.52 11.88 53.30
CA SER A 6 3.64 12.59 52.03
C SER A 6 2.27 13.03 51.48
N ASN A 7 2.00 14.34 51.55
CA ASN A 7 1.15 15.03 50.58
C ASN A 7 1.63 14.70 49.16
N ARG A 8 0.70 14.52 48.21
CA ARG A 8 0.69 15.20 46.90
C ARG A 8 -0.51 14.74 46.07
N ASP A 9 -1.49 15.64 46.02
CA ASP A 9 -2.14 16.11 44.79
C ASP A 9 -2.91 15.10 43.94
N ALA A 10 -4.15 14.86 44.34
CA ALA A 10 -5.24 14.94 43.37
C ALA A 10 -6.17 16.07 43.81
N PRO A 11 -6.33 17.10 42.98
CA PRO A 11 -7.66 17.62 42.79
C PRO A 11 -7.99 17.61 41.29
N SER A 12 -8.73 16.58 40.92
CA SER A 12 -9.87 16.76 40.01
C SER A 12 -10.81 17.76 40.71
N ALA A 13 -10.60 19.04 40.43
CA ALA A 13 -11.50 20.11 40.79
C ALA A 13 -11.41 21.13 39.67
N SER A 14 -12.27 20.93 38.66
CA SER A 14 -12.66 22.03 37.80
C SER A 14 -13.35 23.04 38.70
N GLU A 15 -12.58 24.01 39.19
CA GLU A 15 -13.07 25.19 39.90
C GLU A 15 -13.97 25.96 38.94
N SER A 16 -15.22 25.54 38.89
CA SER A 16 -16.32 26.31 38.36
C SER A 16 -16.71 27.27 39.46
N GLU A 17 -15.97 28.37 39.59
CA GLU A 17 -16.46 29.53 40.32
C GLU A 17 -17.83 29.87 39.75
N ALA A 18 -18.87 29.62 40.54
CA ALA A 18 -20.24 30.05 40.28
C ALA A 18 -20.31 31.57 40.46
N ASN A 19 -19.72 32.30 39.51
CA ASN A 19 -20.01 33.71 39.32
C ASN A 19 -21.24 33.78 38.41
N THR A 20 -22.40 33.98 39.02
CA THR A 20 -23.67 34.27 38.34
C THR A 20 -23.54 35.56 37.53
N LYS A 21 -22.98 35.45 36.33
CA LYS A 21 -23.08 36.48 35.30
C LYS A 21 -23.75 35.82 34.11
N SER A 22 -24.91 36.36 33.75
CA SER A 22 -25.70 36.03 32.56
C SER A 22 -24.80 35.64 31.38
N SER A 23 -24.63 34.34 31.17
CA SER A 23 -24.04 33.82 29.93
C SER A 23 -25.02 34.16 28.83
N SER A 24 -24.77 35.28 28.13
CA SER A 24 -25.54 35.65 26.95
C SER A 24 -25.49 34.48 25.97
N ARG A 25 -26.62 34.13 25.35
CA ARG A 25 -26.68 33.10 24.30
C ARG A 25 -25.62 33.28 23.20
N ALA A 26 -25.08 34.50 23.06
CA ALA A 26 -23.99 34.85 22.16
C ALA A 26 -22.63 34.25 22.54
N SER A 27 -22.26 34.14 23.82
CA SER A 27 -20.95 33.61 24.24
C SER A 27 -20.84 32.10 24.06
N THR A 28 -21.92 31.37 24.34
CA THR A 28 -22.00 29.93 24.11
C THR A 28 -21.98 29.60 22.62
N LYS A 29 -22.65 30.43 21.79
CA LYS A 29 -22.64 30.30 20.33
C LYS A 29 -21.24 30.51 19.74
N ALA A 30 -20.47 31.48 20.26
CA ALA A 30 -19.12 31.75 19.80
C ALA A 30 -18.16 30.59 20.13
N ARG A 31 -18.24 30.01 21.34
CA ARG A 31 -17.44 28.84 21.71
C ARG A 31 -17.77 27.60 20.87
N ASN A 32 -19.05 27.35 20.61
CA ASN A 32 -19.47 26.25 19.75
C ASN A 32 -19.04 26.44 18.29
N ALA A 33 -19.07 27.68 17.78
CA ALA A 33 -18.58 28.00 16.44
C ALA A 33 -17.06 27.76 16.31
N ALA A 34 -16.28 28.16 17.31
CA ALA A 34 -14.84 27.92 17.33
C ALA A 34 -14.50 26.41 17.40
N ALA A 35 -15.24 25.63 18.19
CA ALA A 35 -15.09 24.18 18.24
C ALA A 35 -15.44 23.50 16.91
N GLN A 36 -16.50 23.96 16.23
CA GLN A 36 -16.86 23.47 14.89
C GLN A 36 -15.82 23.83 13.83
N GLN A 37 -15.23 25.03 13.89
CA GLN A 37 -14.16 25.43 12.98
C GLN A 37 -12.89 24.61 13.19
N ALA A 38 -12.50 24.36 14.44
CA ALA A 38 -11.35 23.50 14.75
C ALA A 38 -11.57 22.05 14.27
N GLN A 39 -12.79 21.52 14.42
CA GLN A 39 -13.14 20.21 13.87
C GLN A 39 -13.08 20.20 12.34
N ALA A 40 -13.62 21.23 11.67
CA ALA A 40 -13.56 21.34 10.20
C ALA A 40 -12.11 21.45 9.69
N GLU A 41 -11.24 22.14 10.40
CA GLU A 41 -9.82 22.26 10.03
C GLU A 41 -9.06 20.93 10.21
N LEU A 42 -9.34 20.19 11.29
CA LEU A 42 -8.79 18.85 11.48
C LEU A 42 -9.25 17.88 10.39
N LEU A 43 -10.54 17.93 10.04
CA LEU A 43 -11.11 17.14 8.95
C LEU A 43 -10.51 17.54 7.59
N ALA A 44 -10.29 18.83 7.31
CA ALA A 44 -9.67 19.28 6.06
C ALA A 44 -8.19 18.86 5.94
N ARG A 45 -7.44 18.81 7.06
CA ARG A 45 -6.03 18.39 7.06
C ARG A 45 -5.84 16.87 7.02
N HIS A 46 -6.78 16.11 7.58
CA HIS A 46 -6.64 14.65 7.77
C HIS A 46 -7.65 13.80 7.01
N ILE A 47 -8.67 14.38 6.38
CA ILE A 47 -9.51 13.68 5.40
C ILE A 47 -8.85 13.87 4.04
N HIS A 48 -8.14 12.84 3.62
CA HIS A 48 -7.72 12.65 2.24
C HIS A 48 -8.99 12.22 1.49
N SER A 49 -9.76 13.22 1.05
CA SER A 49 -11.03 12.98 0.37
C SER A 49 -10.73 12.34 -0.99
N ASN A 50 -11.06 11.05 -1.11
CA ASN A 50 -11.14 10.28 -2.36
C ASN A 50 -11.87 11.08 -3.45
N GLY A 51 -11.14 11.88 -4.22
CA GLY A 51 -11.69 12.64 -5.33
C GLY A 51 -12.18 11.71 -6.44
N PRO A 52 -13.03 12.17 -7.38
CA PRO A 52 -13.53 11.33 -8.49
C PRO A 52 -12.43 10.78 -9.42
N ASN A 53 -11.21 11.31 -9.31
CA ASN A 53 -10.02 10.85 -10.04
C ASN A 53 -9.01 10.09 -9.14
N GLU A 54 -9.33 9.87 -7.87
CA GLU A 54 -8.44 9.21 -6.93
C GLU A 54 -8.51 7.70 -7.16
N ARG A 55 -7.44 7.16 -7.73
CA ARG A 55 -7.33 5.72 -7.96
C ARG A 55 -7.26 5.06 -6.60
N VAL A 56 -8.19 4.14 -6.33
CA VAL A 56 -8.13 3.27 -5.17
C VAL A 56 -6.73 2.67 -5.12
N VAL A 57 -6.00 2.92 -4.03
CA VAL A 57 -4.69 2.32 -3.81
C VAL A 57 -4.92 0.81 -3.73
N SER A 58 -4.55 0.11 -4.82
CA SER A 58 -4.63 -1.35 -4.88
C SER A 58 -3.74 -1.94 -3.80
N ASP A 59 -4.25 -2.96 -3.10
CA ASP A 59 -3.48 -3.69 -2.09
C ASP A 59 -2.14 -4.16 -2.70
N PRO A 60 -0.98 -3.86 -2.10
CA PRO A 60 0.31 -4.32 -2.61
C PRO A 60 0.43 -5.84 -2.75
N MET A 61 -0.43 -6.62 -2.08
CA MET A 61 -0.51 -8.08 -2.19
C MET A 61 -1.58 -8.59 -3.17
N ASP A 62 -2.18 -7.70 -3.97
CA ASP A 62 -3.08 -8.06 -5.06
C ASP A 62 -2.30 -8.40 -6.33
N PHE A 63 -1.91 -9.68 -6.44
CA PHE A 63 -1.16 -10.19 -7.59
C PHE A 63 -1.97 -10.26 -8.89
N ASP A 64 -3.30 -10.22 -8.81
CA ASP A 64 -4.17 -10.27 -10.00
C ASP A 64 -4.22 -8.91 -10.70
N SER A 65 -4.08 -7.82 -9.94
CA SER A 65 -3.95 -6.47 -10.48
C SER A 65 -2.66 -6.25 -11.27
N PHE A 66 -1.59 -7.02 -11.00
CA PHE A 66 -0.30 -6.81 -11.65
C PHE A 66 -0.35 -7.06 -13.16
N PRO A 67 0.44 -6.29 -13.94
CA PRO A 67 0.54 -6.51 -15.37
C PRO A 67 1.19 -7.87 -15.64
N ASN A 68 0.74 -8.52 -16.71
CA ASN A 68 1.18 -9.88 -17.06
C ASN A 68 2.71 -9.96 -17.30
N GLU A 69 3.33 -8.87 -17.74
CA GLU A 69 4.78 -8.77 -17.90
C GLU A 69 5.53 -8.93 -16.58
N VAL A 70 5.05 -8.31 -15.50
CA VAL A 70 5.68 -8.38 -14.17
C VAL A 70 5.59 -9.80 -13.62
N LEU A 71 4.44 -10.45 -13.75
CA LEU A 71 4.24 -11.84 -13.33
C LEU A 71 5.20 -12.79 -14.06
N ARG A 72 5.41 -12.57 -15.36
CA ARG A 72 6.35 -13.36 -16.17
C ARG A 72 7.81 -13.09 -15.79
N LYS A 73 8.20 -11.83 -15.62
CA LYS A 73 9.53 -11.44 -15.16
C LYS A 73 9.86 -12.05 -13.80
N TYR A 74 8.90 -12.05 -12.87
CA TYR A 74 9.05 -12.69 -11.57
C TYR A 74 9.30 -14.19 -11.72
N ARG A 75 8.45 -14.88 -12.50
CA ARG A 75 8.61 -16.31 -12.81
C ARG A 75 10.00 -16.61 -13.37
N ASP A 76 10.49 -15.80 -14.31
CA ASP A 76 11.80 -16.01 -14.95
C ASP A 76 12.97 -15.75 -14.01
N HIS A 77 12.86 -14.72 -13.17
CA HIS A 77 13.88 -14.37 -12.19
C HIS A 77 14.06 -15.46 -11.13
N TYR A 78 12.96 -16.02 -10.63
CA TYR A 78 12.96 -17.06 -9.60
C TYR A 78 12.86 -18.49 -10.17
N ARG A 79 12.83 -18.64 -11.50
CA ARG A 79 12.75 -19.92 -12.21
C ARG A 79 11.63 -20.83 -11.71
N LEU A 80 10.44 -20.26 -11.51
CA LEU A 80 9.28 -21.02 -11.02
C LEU A 80 8.97 -22.19 -11.99
N PRO A 81 8.64 -23.40 -11.48
CA PRO A 81 8.32 -24.57 -12.29
C PRO A 81 6.88 -24.50 -12.85
N VAL A 82 6.52 -23.36 -13.43
CA VAL A 82 5.18 -23.07 -13.94
C VAL A 82 5.31 -22.48 -15.34
N LYS A 83 4.40 -22.88 -16.25
CA LYS A 83 4.40 -22.41 -17.64
C LYS A 83 4.17 -20.88 -17.69
N SER A 84 4.53 -20.25 -18.81
CA SER A 84 4.25 -18.81 -18.98
C SER A 84 2.78 -18.59 -19.33
N SER A 85 2.26 -17.43 -18.95
CA SER A 85 1.00 -16.92 -19.49
C SER A 85 1.15 -16.37 -20.92
N LEU A 86 2.38 -16.06 -21.37
CA LEU A 86 2.66 -15.61 -22.73
C LEU A 86 4.07 -16.03 -23.15
N THR A 87 4.18 -16.76 -24.26
CA THR A 87 5.46 -17.14 -24.89
C THR A 87 5.76 -16.23 -26.08
N VAL A 88 7.02 -16.13 -26.48
CA VAL A 88 7.45 -15.39 -27.70
C VAL A 88 6.73 -15.96 -28.91
N ASP A 89 6.65 -17.29 -29.01
CA ASP A 89 5.85 -17.99 -30.03
C ASP A 89 4.38 -17.60 -29.95
N GLY A 90 3.83 -17.43 -28.74
CA GLY A 90 2.47 -16.98 -28.53
C GLY A 90 2.18 -15.59 -29.09
N PHE A 91 3.14 -14.67 -28.96
CA PHE A 91 3.06 -13.31 -29.52
C PHE A 91 3.14 -13.33 -31.04
N LEU A 92 4.08 -14.10 -31.60
CA LEU A 92 4.23 -14.26 -33.05
C LEU A 92 2.97 -14.90 -33.69
N LEU A 93 2.36 -15.84 -32.97
CA LEU A 93 1.18 -16.57 -33.41
C LEU A 93 -0.15 -15.83 -33.11
N GLU A 94 -0.12 -14.64 -32.49
CA GLU A 94 -1.33 -13.86 -32.22
C GLU A 94 -1.95 -13.22 -33.48
N SER A 95 -1.22 -13.28 -34.61
CA SER A 95 -1.73 -12.89 -35.93
C SER A 95 -2.91 -13.77 -36.40
N GLU A 96 -3.75 -13.24 -37.29
CA GLU A 96 -4.91 -13.97 -37.85
C GLU A 96 -4.53 -15.30 -38.53
N ILE A 97 -3.31 -15.36 -39.08
CA ILE A 97 -2.75 -16.56 -39.70
C ILE A 97 -2.20 -17.51 -38.62
N GLY A 98 -1.50 -16.95 -37.63
CA GLY A 98 -0.96 -17.70 -36.49
C GLY A 98 -2.03 -18.44 -35.70
N LYS A 99 -3.21 -17.84 -35.50
CA LYS A 99 -4.38 -18.44 -34.83
C LYS A 99 -4.83 -19.78 -35.44
N LYS A 100 -4.62 -19.99 -36.73
CA LYS A 100 -5.03 -21.21 -37.44
C LYS A 100 -4.00 -22.34 -37.33
N SER A 101 -2.77 -22.04 -36.93
CA SER A 101 -1.67 -23.01 -36.82
C SER A 101 -1.92 -24.06 -35.72
N SER A 102 -1.37 -25.26 -35.92
CA SER A 102 -1.38 -26.32 -34.90
C SER A 102 -0.70 -25.86 -33.60
N SER A 103 0.38 -25.08 -33.70
CA SER A 103 1.12 -24.53 -32.57
C SER A 103 0.29 -23.55 -31.72
N TYR A 104 -0.61 -22.78 -32.35
CA TYR A 104 -1.53 -21.91 -31.62
C TYR A 104 -2.62 -22.69 -30.88
N LYS A 105 -3.10 -23.80 -31.47
CA LYS A 105 -4.12 -24.66 -30.86
C LYS A 105 -3.55 -25.48 -29.70
N ASN A 106 -2.31 -25.96 -29.83
CA ASN A 106 -1.59 -26.72 -28.82
C ASN A 106 -0.73 -25.82 -27.91
N LYS A 107 -1.25 -24.65 -27.53
CA LYS A 107 -0.52 -23.69 -26.69
C LYS A 107 -0.22 -24.28 -25.31
N ASN A 108 1.05 -24.49 -25.01
CA ASN A 108 1.56 -24.82 -23.68
C ASN A 108 1.67 -23.56 -22.80
N ARG A 109 0.53 -22.92 -22.51
CA ARG A 109 0.41 -21.68 -21.73
C ARG A 109 -0.61 -21.88 -20.61
N ILE A 110 -0.43 -21.16 -19.50
CA ILE A 110 -1.42 -21.07 -18.41
C ILE A 110 -2.18 -19.75 -18.44
N ARG A 111 -3.28 -19.67 -17.70
CA ARG A 111 -4.03 -18.41 -17.56
C ARG A 111 -3.25 -17.39 -16.72
N LYS A 112 -3.57 -16.10 -16.86
CA LYS A 112 -2.97 -15.03 -16.03
C LYS A 112 -3.25 -15.30 -14.55
N ASP A 113 -4.49 -15.62 -14.22
CA ASP A 113 -4.97 -15.88 -12.86
C ASP A 113 -4.20 -17.05 -12.22
N GLU A 114 -3.91 -18.10 -13.00
CA GLU A 114 -3.10 -19.24 -12.53
C GLU A 114 -1.65 -18.84 -12.26
N LEU A 115 -1.07 -17.97 -13.12
CA LEU A 115 0.29 -17.46 -12.92
C LEU A 115 0.37 -16.55 -11.70
N ALA A 116 -0.61 -15.66 -11.52
CA ALA A 116 -0.69 -14.76 -10.37
C ALA A 116 -0.78 -15.56 -9.05
N ASN A 117 -1.62 -16.60 -9.01
CA ASN A 117 -1.72 -17.49 -7.86
C ASN A 117 -0.41 -18.24 -7.57
N ALA A 118 0.28 -18.74 -8.59
CA ALA A 118 1.57 -19.40 -8.42
C ALA A 118 2.64 -18.44 -7.88
N VAL A 119 2.68 -17.20 -8.39
CA VAL A 119 3.57 -16.14 -7.92
C VAL A 119 3.25 -15.78 -6.46
N LYS A 120 1.97 -15.58 -6.12
CA LYS A 120 1.51 -15.30 -4.76
C LYS A 120 1.94 -16.38 -3.77
N LYS A 121 1.75 -17.65 -4.14
CA LYS A 121 2.16 -18.80 -3.31
C LYS A 121 3.68 -18.80 -3.07
N HIS A 122 4.47 -18.60 -4.12
CA HIS A 122 5.92 -18.55 -4.01
C HIS A 122 6.38 -17.36 -3.16
N PHE A 123 5.83 -16.17 -3.41
CA PHE A 123 6.15 -14.95 -2.65
C PHE A 123 5.88 -15.14 -1.16
N ASN A 124 4.70 -15.66 -0.78
CA ASN A 124 4.34 -15.91 0.62
C ASN A 124 5.20 -16.99 1.30
N SER A 125 5.84 -17.88 0.52
CA SER A 125 6.76 -18.89 1.06
C SER A 125 8.18 -18.37 1.30
N GLN A 126 8.52 -17.18 0.79
CA GLN A 126 9.86 -16.63 0.97
C GLN A 126 10.02 -15.99 2.35
N THR A 127 10.98 -16.50 3.12
CA THR A 127 11.43 -15.86 4.35
C THR A 127 12.53 -14.85 4.02
N VAL A 128 12.32 -13.59 4.37
CA VAL A 128 13.28 -12.50 4.15
C VAL A 128 13.65 -11.84 5.47
N LYS A 129 14.92 -11.42 5.60
CA LYS A 129 15.38 -10.62 6.73
C LYS A 129 15.20 -9.14 6.41
N GLU A 130 14.51 -8.43 7.27
CA GLU A 130 14.20 -7.01 7.08
C GLU A 130 15.47 -6.16 6.89
N SER A 131 16.50 -6.37 7.71
CA SER A 131 17.76 -5.63 7.64
C SER A 131 18.44 -5.74 6.28
N GLU A 132 18.45 -6.94 5.69
CA GLU A 132 19.00 -7.17 4.36
C GLU A 132 18.13 -6.47 3.30
N VAL A 133 16.81 -6.61 3.35
CA VAL A 133 15.89 -6.02 2.35
C VAL A 133 15.98 -4.50 2.33
N LEU A 134 15.95 -3.85 3.50
CA LEU A 134 16.03 -2.39 3.61
C LEU A 134 17.35 -1.86 3.07
N THR A 135 18.47 -2.51 3.42
CA THR A 135 19.80 -2.10 2.98
C THR A 135 19.94 -2.21 1.46
N HIS A 136 19.52 -3.35 0.88
CA HIS A 136 19.56 -3.54 -0.58
C HIS A 136 18.63 -2.57 -1.31
N PHE A 137 17.44 -2.30 -0.76
CA PHE A 137 16.50 -1.35 -1.32
C PHE A 137 17.09 0.06 -1.36
N LEU A 138 17.59 0.55 -0.22
CA LEU A 138 18.15 1.89 -0.12
C LEU A 138 19.37 2.08 -1.03
N TYR A 139 20.27 1.09 -1.05
CA TYR A 139 21.41 1.09 -1.97
C TYR A 139 20.95 1.14 -3.42
N LYS A 140 19.99 0.28 -3.80
CA LYS A 140 19.51 0.23 -5.18
C LYS A 140 18.88 1.56 -5.58
N VAL A 141 17.98 2.14 -4.77
CA VAL A 141 17.32 3.42 -5.06
C VAL A 141 18.32 4.56 -5.20
N ASN A 142 19.30 4.67 -4.30
CA ASN A 142 20.28 5.78 -4.32
C ASN A 142 21.33 5.65 -5.43
N ASN A 143 21.51 4.46 -6.01
CA ASN A 143 22.55 4.17 -6.99
C ASN A 143 22.00 3.73 -8.37
N GLN A 144 20.70 3.91 -8.67
CA GLN A 144 20.10 3.45 -9.93
C GLN A 144 20.76 4.03 -11.18
N ASP A 145 21.29 5.24 -11.10
CA ASP A 145 21.91 5.96 -12.21
C ASP A 145 23.39 5.61 -12.40
N LYS A 146 23.99 4.89 -11.43
CA LYS A 146 25.41 4.51 -11.44
C LYS A 146 25.65 3.13 -12.05
N ALA A 147 24.58 2.38 -12.33
CA ALA A 147 24.68 1.08 -12.96
C ALA A 147 25.00 1.24 -14.45
N PHE A 148 26.19 0.79 -14.88
CA PHE A 148 26.58 0.75 -16.28
C PHE A 148 25.68 -0.26 -17.03
N LYS A 149 24.69 0.24 -17.77
CA LYS A 149 23.71 -0.60 -18.48
C LYS A 149 24.23 -0.95 -19.88
N LEU A 150 25.15 -1.90 -19.94
CA LEU A 150 25.37 -2.71 -21.14
C LEU A 150 25.09 -4.17 -20.78
N SER A 151 23.82 -4.58 -20.91
CA SER A 151 23.43 -5.98 -20.70
C SER A 151 22.69 -6.48 -21.94
N PHE A 152 23.31 -7.38 -22.69
CA PHE A 152 22.64 -8.15 -23.73
C PHE A 152 21.89 -9.31 -23.05
N LYS A 153 20.57 -9.34 -23.18
CA LYS A 153 19.72 -10.47 -22.80
C LYS A 153 19.03 -11.01 -24.04
#